data_AF-A0A6G4XLC8-F1
#
_entry.id   AF-A0A6G4XLC8-F1
#
_cell.length_a   1.000
_cell.length_b   1.000
_cell.length_c   1.000
_cell.angle_alpha   90.00
_cell.angle_beta   90.00
_cell.angle_gamma   90.00
#
_symmetry.space_group_name_H-M   'P 1'
#
loop_
_entity.id
_entity.type
_entity.pdbx_description
1 polymer ?
#
loop_
_entity_poly.entity_id
_entity_poly.type
_entity_poly.pdbx_seq_one_letter_code
_entity_poly.pdbx_strand_id
1 'polypeptide(L)'
;MASAPPAGSPAPATEKHPVDQVPPTGKLIAFGLQHVLAMYAGAVAVPLIVGGAMKLPPADLAYLITADLLVCGIATLLQCVGVWRFGVRLPIMQGCTFAAVSPMVLIGTQGGGLPAIYGAVIISGLAMVLLAPVFGRLLRFFPPLVTGTVILIIGVTLLPVAGRWVAGGAGSPEYGAPKNIGLAAFVLVVVVAVQRFGPAFLSRIAVLVGILAGTLVAIPLDFTDFDGVDKADWLGISTPFHFGAPTFEAAAVVSMLVVALVIMTETTGDMIAVGEMTGRKVGPRNLADGLRADGLSTVLGGVFNTFPYTAFAQNVGLVGMTRVRSRWVVACSGVILVLLGLLPKLGAIVAAIPAPVLGGAGLVMFGTVAATGLRTLATVDFRGNHNLTIVAVSVAVGMLPVGVPEIYEEFPDWFQTVMHSGISAGCLTAIALNLLFNHLPGRKDAPAEGAAGASDAGSAVGEPPLLPGSRVENAVEKAGEERG
;
A
#
# COMPACT_ATOMS: atom_id res chain seq x y z
N MET A 1 -54.34 33.50 -23.38
CA MET A 1 -54.15 32.99 -22.00
C MET A 1 -54.09 31.47 -22.08
N ALA A 2 -52.89 30.89 -22.13
CA ALA A 2 -52.70 29.45 -22.11
C ALA A 2 -52.51 28.99 -20.66
N SER A 3 -53.29 27.99 -20.24
CA SER A 3 -53.34 27.43 -18.89
C SER A 3 -52.05 26.70 -18.53
N ALA A 4 -51.57 26.93 -17.30
CA ALA A 4 -50.44 26.20 -16.71
C ALA A 4 -50.77 24.72 -16.49
N PRO A 5 -49.80 23.79 -16.64
CA PRO A 5 -50.01 22.38 -16.35
C PRO A 5 -50.09 22.11 -14.83
N PRO A 6 -50.78 21.04 -14.40
CA PRO A 6 -51.07 20.78 -13.00
C PRO A 6 -49.79 20.41 -12.22
N ALA A 7 -49.65 21.00 -11.04
CA ALA A 7 -48.66 20.63 -10.05
C ALA A 7 -49.03 19.29 -9.41
N GLY A 8 -48.10 18.33 -9.43
CA GLY A 8 -48.22 17.11 -8.63
C GLY A 8 -47.74 15.83 -9.30
N SER A 9 -46.51 15.79 -9.79
CA SER A 9 -45.79 14.51 -9.89
C SER A 9 -45.11 14.24 -8.54
N PRO A 10 -45.30 13.09 -7.89
CA PRO A 10 -44.54 12.75 -6.70
C PRO A 10 -43.05 12.75 -7.06
N ALA A 11 -42.24 13.44 -6.26
CA ALA A 11 -40.78 13.40 -6.41
C ALA A 11 -40.34 11.92 -6.43
N PRO A 12 -39.47 11.51 -7.37
CA PRO A 12 -39.02 10.13 -7.44
C PRO A 12 -38.39 9.76 -6.09
N ALA A 13 -38.78 8.60 -5.55
CA ALA A 13 -38.23 8.05 -4.31
C ALA A 13 -36.70 8.21 -4.35
N THR A 14 -36.12 8.88 -3.34
CA THR A 14 -34.70 9.22 -3.28
C THR A 14 -33.86 8.01 -3.65
N GLU A 15 -33.30 8.02 -4.86
CA GLU A 15 -32.53 6.91 -5.40
C GLU A 15 -31.34 6.68 -4.48
N LYS A 16 -31.22 5.47 -3.91
CA LYS A 16 -30.12 5.15 -2.99
C LYS A 16 -28.81 5.40 -3.72
N HIS A 17 -27.90 6.14 -3.09
CA HIS A 17 -26.59 6.47 -3.66
C HIS A 17 -25.90 5.18 -4.18
N PRO A 18 -25.21 5.19 -5.34
CA PRO A 18 -24.61 3.98 -5.94
C PRO A 18 -23.71 3.16 -4.99
N VAL A 19 -23.05 3.84 -4.05
CA VAL A 19 -22.24 3.21 -2.99
C VAL A 19 -23.07 2.34 -2.05
N ASP A 20 -24.32 2.71 -1.78
CA ASP A 20 -25.23 2.03 -0.86
C ASP A 20 -26.15 1.00 -1.55
N GLN A 21 -26.11 0.92 -2.89
CA GLN A 21 -26.86 -0.06 -3.66
C GLN A 21 -26.24 -1.45 -3.51
N VAL A 22 -27.07 -2.49 -3.39
CA VAL A 22 -26.65 -3.89 -3.33
C VAL A 22 -26.84 -4.50 -4.73
N PRO A 23 -25.76 -4.87 -5.43
CA PRO A 23 -25.88 -5.57 -6.71
C PRO A 23 -26.54 -6.95 -6.55
N PRO A 24 -27.05 -7.54 -7.65
CA PRO A 24 -27.53 -8.91 -7.65
C PRO A 24 -26.46 -9.89 -7.12
N THR A 25 -26.88 -10.91 -6.37
CA THR A 25 -26.01 -11.83 -5.63
C THR A 25 -24.85 -12.39 -6.46
N GLY A 26 -25.09 -12.79 -7.72
CA GLY A 26 -24.03 -13.30 -8.59
C GLY A 26 -22.94 -12.26 -8.90
N LYS A 27 -23.32 -10.99 -9.14
CA LYS A 27 -22.36 -9.89 -9.34
C LYS A 27 -21.66 -9.53 -8.04
N LEU A 28 -22.39 -9.56 -6.91
CA LEU A 28 -21.85 -9.28 -5.58
C LEU A 28 -20.71 -10.24 -5.26
N ILE A 29 -20.93 -11.55 -5.43
CA ILE A 29 -19.92 -12.59 -5.14
C ILE A 29 -18.77 -12.52 -6.14
N ALA A 30 -19.05 -12.39 -7.44
CA ALA A 30 -18.00 -12.36 -8.47
C ALA A 30 -17.04 -11.17 -8.30
N PHE A 31 -17.56 -9.97 -8.10
CA PHE A 31 -16.73 -8.79 -7.85
C PHE A 31 -16.11 -8.81 -6.45
N GLY A 32 -16.81 -9.38 -5.46
CA GLY A 32 -16.26 -9.61 -4.13
C GLY A 32 -15.00 -10.49 -4.19
N LEU A 33 -15.07 -11.60 -4.92
CA LEU A 33 -13.94 -12.49 -5.17
C LEU A 33 -12.83 -11.78 -5.95
N GLN A 34 -13.15 -10.97 -6.95
CA GLN A 34 -12.15 -10.18 -7.69
C GLN A 34 -11.32 -9.29 -6.77
N HIS A 35 -11.97 -8.63 -5.81
CA HIS A 35 -11.31 -7.80 -4.81
C HIS A 35 -10.39 -8.62 -3.88
N VAL A 36 -10.81 -9.82 -3.48
CA VAL A 36 -9.96 -10.75 -2.70
C VAL A 36 -8.75 -11.18 -3.51
N LEU A 37 -8.95 -11.65 -4.74
CA LEU A 37 -7.86 -12.13 -5.60
C LEU A 37 -6.85 -11.02 -5.93
N ALA A 38 -7.32 -9.78 -6.08
CA ALA A 38 -6.44 -8.64 -6.37
C ALA A 38 -5.51 -8.29 -5.20
N MET A 39 -5.98 -8.44 -3.95
CA MET A 39 -5.17 -8.13 -2.78
C MET A 39 -4.39 -9.32 -2.22
N TYR A 40 -4.80 -10.56 -2.54
CA TYR A 40 -4.35 -11.78 -1.86
C TYR A 40 -2.82 -11.88 -1.76
N ALA A 41 -2.12 -11.65 -2.86
CA ALA A 41 -0.65 -11.70 -2.90
C ALA A 41 -0.01 -10.67 -1.96
N GLY A 42 -0.58 -9.47 -1.84
CA GLY A 42 -0.09 -8.44 -0.93
C GLY A 42 -0.45 -8.70 0.54
N ALA A 43 -1.64 -9.25 0.79
CA ALA A 43 -2.08 -9.63 2.14
C ALA A 43 -1.13 -10.68 2.75
N VAL A 44 -0.86 -11.77 2.02
CA VAL A 44 0.02 -12.84 2.52
C VAL A 44 1.49 -12.45 2.60
N ALA A 45 1.91 -11.40 1.88
CA ALA A 45 3.31 -10.99 1.84
C ALA A 45 3.81 -10.51 3.20
N VAL A 46 3.07 -9.67 3.93
CA VAL A 46 3.53 -9.12 5.22
C VAL A 46 3.82 -10.23 6.26
N PRO A 47 2.90 -11.18 6.52
CA PRO A 47 3.17 -12.36 7.35
C PRO A 47 4.43 -13.14 6.93
N LEU A 48 4.60 -13.38 5.64
CA LEU A 48 5.74 -14.14 5.11
C LEU A 48 7.07 -13.40 5.31
N ILE A 49 7.08 -12.08 5.15
CA ILE A 49 8.30 -11.27 5.35
C ILE A 49 8.68 -11.24 6.82
N VAL A 50 7.73 -10.89 7.70
CA VAL A 50 7.99 -10.74 9.13
C VAL A 50 8.32 -12.09 9.75
N GLY A 51 7.50 -13.11 9.51
CA GLY A 51 7.71 -14.45 10.04
C GLY A 51 8.97 -15.11 9.47
N GLY A 52 9.27 -14.90 8.19
CA GLY A 52 10.50 -15.39 7.56
C GLY A 52 11.75 -14.73 8.16
N ALA A 53 11.73 -13.42 8.40
CA ALA A 53 12.83 -12.71 9.06
C ALA A 53 13.03 -13.18 10.51
N MET A 54 11.94 -13.54 11.19
CA MET A 54 11.92 -14.11 12.54
C MET A 54 12.27 -15.62 12.57
N LYS A 55 12.48 -16.26 11.40
CA LYS A 55 12.75 -17.70 11.26
C LYS A 55 11.69 -18.60 11.91
N LEU A 56 10.42 -18.20 11.81
CA LEU A 56 9.31 -18.98 12.36
C LEU A 56 9.15 -20.30 11.61
N PRO A 57 8.71 -21.38 12.29
CA PRO A 57 8.41 -22.64 11.64
C PRO A 57 7.23 -22.49 10.67
N PRO A 58 7.11 -23.38 9.66
CA PRO A 58 6.05 -23.30 8.64
C PRO A 58 4.63 -23.28 9.20
N ALA A 59 4.38 -23.98 10.32
CA ALA A 59 3.09 -23.98 10.99
C ALA A 59 2.71 -22.59 11.53
N ASP A 60 3.66 -21.88 12.13
CA ASP A 60 3.46 -20.53 12.66
C ASP A 60 3.30 -19.51 11.52
N LEU A 61 4.02 -19.68 10.41
CA LEU A 61 3.81 -18.88 9.19
C LEU A 61 2.39 -19.06 8.65
N ALA A 62 1.95 -20.31 8.54
CA ALA A 62 0.58 -20.62 8.11
C ALA A 62 -0.46 -20.00 9.04
N TYR A 63 -0.21 -20.04 10.35
CA TYR A 63 -1.06 -19.40 11.36
C TYR A 63 -1.11 -17.88 11.21
N LEU A 64 0.03 -17.21 10.99
CA LEU A 64 0.06 -15.77 10.76
C LEU A 64 -0.72 -15.37 9.50
N ILE A 65 -0.64 -16.18 8.43
CA ILE A 65 -1.38 -15.94 7.18
C ILE A 65 -2.89 -16.05 7.43
N THR A 66 -3.35 -17.10 8.11
CA THR A 66 -4.78 -17.30 8.35
C THR A 66 -5.35 -16.26 9.32
N ALA A 67 -4.59 -15.93 10.37
CA ALA A 67 -4.91 -14.85 11.27
C ALA A 67 -5.03 -13.50 10.52
N ASP A 68 -4.08 -13.20 9.63
CA ASP A 68 -4.13 -11.97 8.84
C ASP A 68 -5.35 -11.92 7.93
N LEU A 69 -5.64 -12.98 7.18
CA LEU A 69 -6.84 -13.03 6.32
C LEU A 69 -8.13 -12.85 7.12
N LEU A 70 -8.22 -13.46 8.30
CA LEU A 70 -9.37 -13.31 9.20
C LEU A 70 -9.57 -11.85 9.64
N VAL A 71 -8.52 -11.23 10.19
CA VAL A 71 -8.61 -9.85 10.70
C VAL A 71 -8.75 -8.85 9.55
N CYS A 72 -8.10 -9.08 8.41
CA CYS A 72 -8.27 -8.32 7.18
C CYS A 72 -9.74 -8.30 6.71
N GLY A 73 -10.41 -9.45 6.78
CA GLY A 73 -11.84 -9.56 6.50
C GLY A 73 -12.71 -8.78 7.48
N ILE A 74 -12.43 -8.89 8.79
CA ILE A 74 -13.13 -8.15 9.86
C ILE A 74 -12.93 -6.63 9.69
N ALA A 75 -11.70 -6.19 9.45
CA ALA A 75 -11.32 -4.80 9.23
C ALA A 75 -12.05 -4.22 8.02
N THR A 76 -12.09 -4.98 6.91
CA THR A 76 -12.81 -4.59 5.70
C THR A 76 -14.31 -4.43 5.96
N LEU A 77 -14.91 -5.37 6.70
CA LEU A 77 -16.32 -5.28 7.10
C LEU A 77 -16.58 -4.06 7.99
N LEU A 78 -15.72 -3.82 8.97
CA LEU A 78 -15.80 -2.64 9.85
C LEU A 78 -15.77 -1.35 9.03
N GLN A 79 -14.87 -1.25 8.04
CA GLN A 79 -14.70 -0.05 7.22
C GLN A 79 -15.86 0.18 6.24
N CYS A 80 -16.34 -0.89 5.60
CA CYS A 80 -17.38 -0.83 4.58
C CYS A 80 -18.79 -0.73 5.17
N VAL A 81 -19.12 -1.54 6.17
CA VAL A 81 -20.45 -1.57 6.79
C VAL A 81 -20.62 -0.38 7.73
N GLY A 82 -19.59 -0.14 8.55
CA GLY A 82 -19.50 0.95 9.50
C GLY A 82 -20.45 0.80 10.70
N VAL A 83 -19.89 0.70 11.90
CA VAL A 83 -20.61 0.58 13.17
C VAL A 83 -20.39 1.85 14.00
N TRP A 84 -21.47 2.56 14.31
CA TRP A 84 -21.45 3.80 15.11
C TRP A 84 -20.50 4.87 14.54
N ARG A 85 -19.32 5.05 15.14
CA ARG A 85 -18.26 6.00 14.72
C ARG A 85 -17.02 5.30 14.16
N PHE A 86 -17.14 4.04 13.77
CA PHE A 86 -16.08 3.25 13.16
C PHE A 86 -16.54 2.88 11.74
N GLY A 87 -15.76 3.26 10.74
CA GLY A 87 -15.97 2.94 9.34
C GLY A 87 -16.49 4.12 8.52
N VAL A 88 -15.79 4.40 7.41
CA VAL A 88 -16.13 5.51 6.50
C VAL A 88 -17.34 5.21 5.60
N ARG A 89 -17.74 3.93 5.48
CA ARG A 89 -18.85 3.46 4.63
C ARG A 89 -18.63 3.70 3.13
N LEU A 90 -17.40 3.48 2.69
CA LEU A 90 -16.97 3.49 1.29
C LEU A 90 -16.45 2.09 0.91
N PRO A 91 -16.36 1.76 -0.40
CA PRO A 91 -15.77 0.50 -0.87
C PRO A 91 -14.25 0.48 -0.66
N ILE A 92 -13.82 0.38 0.59
CA ILE A 92 -12.41 0.38 0.99
C ILE A 92 -12.07 -0.98 1.60
N MET A 93 -11.15 -1.66 0.94
CA MET A 93 -10.54 -2.86 1.46
C MET A 93 -9.48 -2.49 2.49
N GLN A 94 -9.38 -3.24 3.57
CA GLN A 94 -8.33 -3.09 4.58
C GLN A 94 -7.31 -4.21 4.42
N GLY A 95 -6.03 -3.94 4.63
CA GLY A 95 -4.98 -4.96 4.61
C GLY A 95 -3.77 -4.54 5.43
N CYS A 96 -2.90 -5.50 5.74
CA CYS A 96 -1.66 -5.20 6.45
C CYS A 96 -0.78 -4.24 5.63
N THR A 97 -0.27 -3.20 6.28
CA THR A 97 0.57 -2.20 5.61
C THR A 97 2.01 -2.68 5.44
N PHE A 98 2.58 -2.39 4.27
CA PHE A 98 4.00 -2.56 4.02
C PHE A 98 4.86 -1.55 4.80
N ALA A 99 4.28 -0.42 5.23
CA ALA A 99 4.98 0.61 6.01
C ALA A 99 5.51 0.08 7.35
N ALA A 100 4.86 -0.94 7.90
CA ALA A 100 5.22 -1.52 9.19
C ALA A 100 6.33 -2.58 9.08
N VAL A 101 6.61 -3.13 7.89
CA VAL A 101 7.43 -4.34 7.73
C VAL A 101 8.84 -4.17 8.30
N SER A 102 9.59 -3.18 7.83
CA SER A 102 10.97 -2.97 8.29
C SER A 102 11.06 -2.67 9.79
N PRO A 103 10.25 -1.76 10.36
CA PRO A 103 10.17 -1.58 11.81
C PRO A 103 9.85 -2.87 12.59
N MET A 104 8.87 -3.66 12.14
CA MET A 104 8.46 -4.88 12.83
C MET A 104 9.55 -5.93 12.81
N VAL A 105 10.19 -6.14 11.65
CA VAL A 105 11.33 -7.07 11.55
C VAL A 105 12.42 -6.68 12.53
N LEU A 106 12.73 -5.39 12.63
CA LEU A 106 13.76 -4.88 13.53
C LEU A 106 13.40 -5.08 15.02
N ILE A 107 12.17 -4.72 15.42
CA ILE A 107 11.67 -4.96 16.78
C ILE A 107 11.71 -6.45 17.13
N GLY A 108 11.29 -7.31 16.20
CA GLY A 108 11.27 -8.75 16.39
C GLY A 108 12.66 -9.36 16.55
N THR A 109 13.63 -8.95 15.74
CA THR A 109 14.97 -9.57 15.72
C THR A 109 15.93 -8.98 16.74
N GLN A 110 15.70 -7.77 17.26
CA GLN A 110 16.54 -7.12 18.29
C GLN A 110 16.16 -7.50 19.74
N GLY A 111 15.40 -8.59 19.92
CA GLY A 111 15.15 -9.19 21.25
C GLY A 111 13.73 -9.07 21.77
N GLY A 112 12.87 -8.24 21.18
CA GLY A 112 11.46 -8.10 21.60
C GLY A 112 10.54 -9.22 21.10
N GLY A 113 10.89 -9.86 19.98
CA GLY A 113 10.09 -10.92 19.36
C GLY A 113 8.70 -10.47 18.90
N LEU A 114 7.83 -11.43 18.57
CA LEU A 114 6.44 -11.16 18.20
C LEU A 114 5.63 -10.44 19.30
N PRO A 115 5.78 -10.77 20.60
CA PRO A 115 5.06 -10.07 21.67
C PRO A 115 5.28 -8.55 21.71
N ALA A 116 6.52 -8.09 21.47
CA ALA A 116 6.83 -6.66 21.43
C ALA A 116 6.22 -5.95 20.22
N ILE A 117 6.21 -6.64 19.06
CA ILE A 117 5.50 -6.16 17.87
C ILE A 117 4.02 -5.96 18.21
N TYR A 118 3.35 -7.00 18.76
CA TYR A 118 1.92 -6.92 19.04
C TYR A 118 1.57 -5.87 20.09
N GLY A 119 2.38 -5.70 21.15
CA GLY A 119 2.17 -4.63 22.12
C GLY A 119 2.31 -3.25 21.50
N ALA A 120 3.33 -3.03 20.67
CA ALA A 120 3.51 -1.76 19.96
C ALA A 120 2.40 -1.48 18.94
N VAL A 121 1.91 -2.51 18.25
CA VAL A 121 0.77 -2.45 17.31
C VAL A 121 -0.54 -2.11 18.05
N ILE A 122 -0.80 -2.69 19.21
CA ILE A 122 -1.98 -2.36 20.02
C ILE A 122 -1.95 -0.88 20.43
N ILE A 123 -0.80 -0.40 20.95
CA ILE A 123 -0.66 0.99 21.38
C ILE A 123 -0.79 1.95 20.19
N SER A 124 -0.23 1.63 19.03
CA SER A 124 -0.34 2.47 17.83
C SER A 124 -1.78 2.53 17.31
N GLY A 125 -2.50 1.41 17.30
CA GLY A 125 -3.92 1.37 16.94
C GLY A 125 -4.80 2.20 17.90
N LEU A 126 -4.54 2.11 19.21
CA LEU A 126 -5.22 2.96 20.21
C LEU A 126 -4.92 4.44 19.97
N ALA A 127 -3.66 4.79 19.71
CA ALA A 127 -3.26 6.16 19.39
C ALA A 127 -3.98 6.67 18.13
N MET A 128 -4.12 5.86 17.08
CA MET A 128 -4.88 6.21 15.88
C MET A 128 -6.35 6.51 16.19
N VAL A 129 -7.02 5.68 17.01
CA VAL A 129 -8.42 5.91 17.43
C VAL A 129 -8.56 7.25 18.17
N LEU A 130 -7.60 7.58 19.04
CA LEU A 130 -7.58 8.82 19.81
C LEU A 130 -7.28 10.04 18.94
N LEU A 131 -6.37 9.91 17.96
CA LEU A 131 -5.96 10.99 17.07
C LEU A 131 -6.94 11.23 15.91
N ALA A 132 -7.71 10.22 15.50
CA ALA A 132 -8.68 10.31 14.41
C ALA A 132 -9.57 11.58 14.37
N PRO A 133 -10.22 12.03 15.48
CA PRO A 133 -11.04 13.25 15.44
C PRO A 133 -10.27 14.53 15.13
N VAL A 134 -8.98 14.60 15.49
CA VAL A 134 -8.15 15.78 15.31
C VAL A 134 -7.26 15.68 14.08
N PHE A 135 -7.12 14.48 13.50
CA PHE A 135 -6.21 14.20 12.39
C PHE A 135 -6.49 15.05 11.14
N GLY A 136 -7.75 15.43 10.90
CA GLY A 136 -8.09 16.35 9.81
C GLY A 136 -7.34 17.69 9.88
N ARG A 137 -6.90 18.14 11.07
CA ARG A 137 -6.04 19.32 11.22
C ARG A 137 -4.56 19.02 10.98
N LEU A 138 -4.13 17.78 11.21
CA LEU A 138 -2.76 17.33 10.97
C LEU A 138 -2.47 17.10 9.49
N LEU A 139 -3.48 16.84 8.65
CA LEU A 139 -3.31 16.61 7.21
C LEU A 139 -2.47 17.68 6.49
N ARG A 140 -2.53 18.93 6.95
CA ARG A 140 -1.71 20.02 6.39
C ARG A 140 -0.19 19.79 6.50
N PHE A 141 0.23 18.92 7.41
CA PHE A 141 1.64 18.55 7.62
C PHE A 141 2.08 17.36 6.76
N PHE A 142 1.12 16.69 6.10
CA PHE A 142 1.37 15.56 5.24
C PHE A 142 0.85 15.81 3.81
N PRO A 143 1.39 16.82 3.10
CA PRO A 143 1.06 17.06 1.70
C PRO A 143 1.49 15.87 0.81
N PRO A 144 1.04 15.81 -0.46
CA PRO A 144 1.47 14.80 -1.45
C PRO A 144 2.99 14.60 -1.53
N LEU A 145 3.77 15.65 -1.22
CA LEU A 145 5.21 15.60 -1.07
C LEU A 145 5.67 14.57 -0.01
N VAL A 146 5.11 14.62 1.20
CA VAL A 146 5.51 13.73 2.29
C VAL A 146 5.01 12.32 2.04
N THR A 147 3.73 12.17 1.66
CA THR A 147 3.14 10.84 1.39
C THR A 147 3.83 10.14 0.23
N GLY A 148 4.03 10.83 -0.90
CA GLY A 148 4.71 10.29 -2.07
C GLY A 148 6.15 9.88 -1.76
N THR A 149 6.87 10.66 -0.96
CA THR A 149 8.24 10.35 -0.52
C THR A 149 8.25 9.10 0.36
N VAL A 150 7.34 9.00 1.32
CA VAL A 150 7.25 7.83 2.22
C VAL A 150 6.89 6.56 1.45
N ILE A 151 5.91 6.61 0.54
CA ILE A 151 5.54 5.46 -0.32
C ILE A 151 6.72 5.01 -1.19
N LEU A 152 7.48 5.97 -1.74
CA LEU A 152 8.69 5.67 -2.51
C LEU A 152 9.72 4.92 -1.65
N ILE A 153 9.99 5.42 -0.44
CA ILE A 153 10.92 4.79 0.50
C ILE A 153 10.46 3.38 0.87
N ILE A 154 9.17 3.18 1.18
CA ILE A 154 8.61 1.84 1.45
C ILE A 154 8.89 0.89 0.28
N GLY A 155 8.59 1.30 -0.95
CA GLY A 155 8.81 0.47 -2.13
C GLY A 155 10.29 0.10 -2.34
N VAL A 156 11.20 1.07 -2.26
CA VAL A 156 12.63 0.85 -2.51
C VAL A 156 13.28 0.03 -1.38
N THR A 157 12.93 0.31 -0.12
CA THR A 157 13.50 -0.40 1.04
C THR A 157 13.03 -1.86 1.15
N LEU A 158 11.95 -2.25 0.46
CA LEU A 158 11.47 -3.63 0.39
C LEU A 158 12.02 -4.43 -0.82
N LEU A 159 12.63 -3.77 -1.81
CA LEU A 159 13.29 -4.47 -2.93
C LEU A 159 14.37 -5.48 -2.48
N PRO A 160 15.21 -5.20 -1.46
CA PRO A 160 16.14 -6.20 -0.91
C PRO A 160 15.45 -7.46 -0.41
N VAL A 161 14.23 -7.38 0.12
CA VAL A 161 13.45 -8.54 0.57
C VAL A 161 13.10 -9.43 -0.62
N ALA A 162 12.56 -8.85 -1.70
CA ALA A 162 12.33 -9.59 -2.94
C ALA A 162 13.63 -10.14 -3.54
N GLY A 163 14.73 -9.38 -3.50
CA GLY A 163 16.04 -9.84 -3.97
C GLY A 163 16.55 -11.07 -3.23
N ARG A 164 16.41 -11.11 -1.90
CA ARG A 164 16.75 -12.29 -1.08
C ARG A 164 15.88 -13.49 -1.42
N TRP A 165 14.59 -13.28 -1.69
CA TRP A 165 13.69 -14.33 -2.16
C TRP A 165 14.06 -14.86 -3.55
N VAL A 166 14.39 -13.98 -4.50
CA VAL A 166 14.91 -14.34 -5.84
C VAL A 166 16.16 -15.22 -5.73
N ALA A 167 17.03 -14.92 -4.77
CA ALA A 167 18.24 -15.71 -4.53
C ALA A 167 17.95 -17.08 -3.88
N GLY A 168 16.73 -17.37 -3.39
CA GLY A 168 16.39 -18.64 -2.75
C GLY A 168 16.00 -18.54 -1.27
N GLY A 169 15.93 -17.34 -0.71
CA GLY A 169 15.65 -17.11 0.71
C GLY A 169 16.92 -17.04 1.56
N ALA A 170 16.92 -16.14 2.56
CA ALA A 170 18.08 -15.94 3.41
C ALA A 170 18.43 -17.22 4.19
N GLY A 171 19.70 -17.63 4.13
CA GLY A 171 20.18 -18.86 4.78
C GLY A 171 20.03 -20.14 3.96
N SER A 172 19.55 -20.06 2.71
CA SER A 172 19.53 -21.21 1.80
C SER A 172 20.95 -21.66 1.43
N PRO A 173 21.27 -22.97 1.45
CA PRO A 173 22.55 -23.49 0.94
C PRO A 173 22.78 -23.18 -0.55
N GLU A 174 21.70 -22.97 -1.29
CA GLU A 174 21.71 -22.69 -2.72
C GLU A 174 21.44 -21.20 -3.00
N TYR A 175 21.79 -20.32 -2.06
CA TYR A 175 21.60 -18.89 -2.23
C TYR A 175 22.31 -18.37 -3.50
N GLY A 176 21.56 -17.71 -4.37
CA GLY A 176 22.05 -17.20 -5.65
C GLY A 176 22.21 -18.27 -6.75
N ALA A 177 21.79 -19.51 -6.51
CA ALA A 177 21.88 -20.56 -7.52
C ALA A 177 21.05 -20.18 -8.77
N PRO A 178 21.54 -20.49 -10.00
CA PRO A 178 20.85 -20.14 -11.24
C PRO A 178 19.42 -20.66 -11.32
N LYS A 179 19.12 -21.81 -10.70
CA LYS A 179 17.78 -22.38 -10.65
C LYS A 179 16.78 -21.50 -9.89
N ASN A 180 17.21 -20.85 -8.80
CA ASN A 180 16.37 -19.95 -8.01
C ASN A 180 16.06 -18.68 -8.81
N ILE A 181 17.10 -18.08 -9.37
CA ILE A 181 16.98 -16.88 -10.21
C ILE A 181 16.14 -17.18 -11.45
N GLY A 182 16.33 -18.35 -12.08
CA GLY A 182 15.57 -18.80 -13.23
C GLY A 182 14.07 -18.96 -12.92
N LEU A 183 13.73 -19.57 -11.78
CA LEU A 183 12.33 -19.71 -11.35
C LEU A 183 11.70 -18.35 -11.04
N ALA A 184 12.41 -17.45 -10.36
CA ALA A 184 11.94 -16.10 -10.09
C ALA A 184 11.75 -15.28 -11.39
N ALA A 185 12.69 -15.40 -12.33
CA ALA A 185 12.60 -14.76 -13.64
C ALA A 185 11.42 -15.30 -14.46
N PHE A 186 11.18 -16.61 -14.42
CA PHE A 186 10.00 -17.22 -15.03
C PHE A 186 8.71 -16.61 -14.48
N VAL A 187 8.57 -16.52 -13.16
CA VAL A 187 7.40 -15.90 -12.52
C VAL A 187 7.24 -14.45 -12.96
N LEU A 188 8.32 -13.66 -12.94
CA LEU A 188 8.30 -12.28 -13.40
C LEU A 188 7.81 -12.16 -14.86
N VAL A 189 8.34 -12.99 -15.76
CA VAL A 189 7.92 -13.03 -17.17
C VAL A 189 6.45 -13.39 -17.29
N VAL A 190 5.96 -14.38 -16.54
CA VAL A 190 4.53 -14.75 -16.53
C VAL A 190 3.68 -13.57 -16.07
N VAL A 191 4.04 -12.90 -14.96
CA VAL A 191 3.28 -11.75 -14.46
C VAL A 191 3.21 -10.65 -15.52
N VAL A 192 4.34 -10.27 -16.12
CA VAL A 192 4.40 -9.23 -17.15
C VAL A 192 3.62 -9.65 -18.40
N ALA A 193 3.74 -10.90 -18.84
CA ALA A 193 3.01 -11.42 -19.99
C ALA A 193 1.49 -11.40 -19.76
N VAL A 194 1.03 -11.81 -18.57
CA VAL A 194 -0.39 -11.77 -18.20
C VAL A 194 -0.90 -10.33 -18.08
N GLN A 195 -0.10 -9.41 -17.55
CA GLN A 195 -0.46 -7.98 -17.52
C GLN A 195 -0.58 -7.38 -18.92
N ARG A 196 0.31 -7.76 -19.85
CA ARG A 196 0.36 -7.20 -21.21
C ARG A 196 -0.66 -7.81 -22.16
N PHE A 197 -0.81 -9.13 -22.15
CA PHE A 197 -1.58 -9.89 -23.14
C PHE A 197 -2.84 -10.54 -22.56
N GLY A 198 -2.95 -10.64 -21.24
CA GLY A 198 -4.10 -11.23 -20.58
C GLY A 198 -5.35 -10.36 -20.69
N PRO A 199 -6.55 -10.96 -20.58
CA PRO A 199 -7.78 -10.20 -20.49
C PRO A 199 -7.83 -9.40 -19.18
N ALA A 200 -8.63 -8.33 -19.16
CA ALA A 200 -8.68 -7.37 -18.06
C ALA A 200 -8.92 -7.96 -16.66
N PHE A 201 -9.55 -9.14 -16.55
CA PHE A 201 -9.67 -9.85 -15.28
C PHE A 201 -8.34 -10.46 -14.84
N LEU A 202 -7.68 -11.23 -15.72
CA LEU A 202 -6.40 -11.88 -15.41
C LEU A 202 -5.29 -10.86 -15.16
N SER A 203 -5.25 -9.76 -15.91
CA SER A 203 -4.23 -8.71 -15.71
C SER A 203 -4.27 -8.10 -14.31
N ARG A 204 -5.45 -8.06 -13.66
CA ARG A 204 -5.61 -7.53 -12.29
C ARG A 204 -5.14 -8.50 -11.21
N ILE A 205 -5.14 -9.79 -11.51
CA ILE A 205 -4.68 -10.85 -10.61
C ILE A 205 -3.38 -11.48 -11.11
N ALA A 206 -2.64 -10.77 -11.99
CA ALA A 206 -1.49 -11.32 -12.70
C ALA A 206 -0.40 -11.81 -11.75
N VAL A 207 -0.19 -11.12 -10.63
CA VAL A 207 0.74 -11.55 -9.58
C VAL A 207 0.34 -12.92 -9.03
N LEU A 208 -0.94 -13.12 -8.70
CA LEU A 208 -1.45 -14.40 -8.21
C LEU A 208 -1.34 -15.51 -9.27
N VAL A 209 -1.61 -15.19 -10.54
CA VAL A 209 -1.43 -16.12 -11.66
C VAL A 209 0.05 -16.52 -11.81
N GLY A 210 0.97 -15.56 -11.68
CA GLY A 210 2.40 -15.82 -11.69
C GLY A 210 2.86 -16.70 -10.54
N ILE A 211 2.36 -16.45 -9.32
CA ILE A 211 2.62 -17.30 -8.15
C ILE A 211 2.11 -18.72 -8.40
N LEU A 212 0.90 -18.88 -8.91
CA LEU A 212 0.31 -20.19 -9.20
C LEU A 212 1.13 -20.93 -10.27
N ALA A 213 1.42 -20.29 -11.39
CA ALA A 213 2.23 -20.88 -12.46
C ALA A 213 3.65 -21.23 -12.00
N GLY A 214 4.28 -20.35 -11.23
CA GLY A 214 5.60 -20.59 -10.65
C GLY A 214 5.61 -21.78 -9.70
N THR A 215 4.60 -21.88 -8.83
CA THR A 215 4.46 -23.00 -7.90
C THR A 215 4.23 -24.31 -8.65
N LEU A 216 3.41 -24.31 -9.71
CA LEU A 216 3.18 -25.50 -10.54
C LEU A 216 4.46 -25.99 -11.23
N VAL A 217 5.32 -25.06 -11.69
CA VAL A 217 6.63 -25.39 -12.27
C VAL A 217 7.63 -25.82 -11.19
N ALA A 218 7.49 -25.32 -9.97
CA ALA A 218 8.36 -25.65 -8.85
C ALA A 218 8.18 -27.09 -8.34
N ILE A 219 6.96 -27.66 -8.43
CA ILE A 219 6.65 -29.04 -8.02
C ILE A 219 7.57 -30.08 -8.68
N PRO A 220 7.66 -30.19 -10.03
CA PRO A 220 8.51 -31.17 -10.68
C PRO A 220 10.02 -30.86 -10.54
N LEU A 221 10.38 -29.65 -10.09
CA LEU A 221 11.77 -29.24 -9.87
C LEU A 221 12.23 -29.46 -8.43
N ASP A 222 11.41 -30.12 -7.61
CA ASP A 222 11.68 -30.49 -6.21
C ASP A 222 11.96 -29.28 -5.30
N PHE A 223 11.23 -28.18 -5.54
CA PHE A 223 11.34 -26.93 -4.77
C PHE A 223 10.32 -26.81 -3.63
N THR A 224 9.34 -27.71 -3.57
CA THR A 224 8.17 -27.59 -2.69
C THR A 224 8.13 -28.69 -1.64
N ASP A 225 7.93 -28.31 -0.39
CA ASP A 225 7.63 -29.21 0.72
C ASP A 225 6.15 -29.05 1.12
N PHE A 226 5.36 -30.12 0.95
CA PHE A 226 3.94 -30.15 1.28
C PHE A 226 3.63 -30.88 2.59
N ASP A 227 4.63 -31.32 3.36
CA ASP A 227 4.42 -32.08 4.60
C ASP A 227 3.58 -31.30 5.63
N GLY A 228 3.74 -29.97 5.65
CA GLY A 228 2.94 -29.07 6.49
C GLY A 228 1.48 -28.95 6.04
N VAL A 229 1.18 -29.18 4.76
CA VAL A 229 -0.17 -29.08 4.24
C VAL A 229 -1.01 -30.25 4.74
N ASP A 230 -0.53 -31.49 4.68
CA ASP A 230 -1.31 -32.66 5.09
C ASP A 230 -1.71 -32.63 6.56
N LYS A 231 -0.83 -32.11 7.42
CA LYS A 231 -1.03 -31.99 8.87
C LYS A 231 -1.94 -30.83 9.28
N ALA A 232 -2.17 -29.86 8.40
CA ALA A 232 -3.00 -28.71 8.72
C ALA A 232 -4.50 -29.06 8.74
N ASP A 233 -5.19 -28.53 9.75
CA ASP A 233 -6.63 -28.69 9.92
C ASP A 233 -7.42 -27.96 8.83
N TRP A 234 -8.63 -28.47 8.55
CA TRP A 234 -9.56 -27.85 7.62
C TRP A 234 -10.24 -26.61 8.19
N LEU A 235 -10.52 -26.60 9.49
CA LEU A 235 -11.14 -25.48 10.20
C LEU A 235 -10.33 -25.13 11.44
N GLY A 236 -10.02 -23.85 11.60
CA GLY A 236 -9.30 -23.34 12.77
C GLY A 236 -9.54 -21.85 12.95
N ILE A 237 -9.51 -21.39 14.20
CA ILE A 237 -9.71 -19.98 14.54
C ILE A 237 -8.42 -19.42 15.14
N SER A 238 -8.04 -18.19 14.73
CA SER A 238 -6.94 -17.49 15.39
C SER A 238 -7.36 -17.13 16.81
N THR A 239 -6.71 -17.73 17.80
CA THR A 239 -6.89 -17.40 19.21
C THR A 239 -6.13 -16.12 19.56
N PRO A 240 -6.69 -15.25 20.41
CA PRO A 240 -5.97 -14.09 20.92
C PRO A 240 -4.63 -14.49 21.56
N PHE A 241 -3.57 -13.72 21.30
CA PHE A 241 -2.25 -13.85 21.95
C PHE A 241 -1.60 -15.24 21.85
N HIS A 242 -1.72 -15.88 20.68
CA HIS A 242 -1.19 -17.21 20.39
C HIS A 242 0.33 -17.31 20.61
N PHE A 243 1.08 -16.27 20.25
CA PHE A 243 2.54 -16.22 20.43
C PHE A 243 2.98 -15.63 21.78
N GLY A 244 2.04 -15.45 22.73
CA GLY A 244 2.29 -14.90 24.05
C GLY A 244 1.62 -13.56 24.30
N ALA A 245 1.61 -13.14 25.57
CA ALA A 245 1.04 -11.87 25.99
C ALA A 245 1.87 -10.69 25.47
N PRO A 246 1.22 -9.60 25.02
CA PRO A 246 1.92 -8.45 24.42
C PRO A 246 2.84 -7.78 25.45
N THR A 247 4.04 -7.41 25.00
CA THR A 247 5.01 -6.64 25.78
C THR A 247 5.07 -5.20 25.28
N PHE A 248 5.26 -4.25 26.20
CA PHE A 248 5.19 -2.82 25.89
C PHE A 248 6.56 -2.17 25.99
N GLU A 249 7.33 -2.27 24.91
CA GLU A 249 8.66 -1.66 24.81
C GLU A 249 8.57 -0.25 24.22
N ALA A 250 9.16 0.73 24.90
CA ALA A 250 9.03 2.14 24.52
C ALA A 250 9.56 2.42 23.10
N ALA A 251 10.71 1.85 22.72
CA ALA A 251 11.30 2.05 21.40
C ALA A 251 10.43 1.46 20.28
N ALA A 252 9.88 0.25 20.50
CA ALA A 252 8.95 -0.39 19.59
C ALA A 252 7.66 0.44 19.42
N VAL A 253 7.11 0.95 20.53
CA VAL A 253 5.93 1.83 20.53
C VAL A 253 6.19 3.10 19.73
N VAL A 254 7.31 3.78 19.95
CA VAL A 254 7.66 4.99 19.20
C VAL A 254 7.78 4.71 17.71
N SER A 255 8.44 3.61 17.32
CA SER A 255 8.58 3.22 15.91
C SER A 255 7.20 2.95 15.28
N MET A 256 6.32 2.23 15.97
CA MET A 256 4.95 1.97 15.51
C MET A 256 4.04 3.21 15.49
N LEU A 257 4.29 4.20 16.35
CA LEU A 257 3.58 5.49 16.30
C LEU A 257 3.93 6.29 15.04
N VAL A 258 5.19 6.24 14.58
CA VAL A 258 5.58 6.84 13.30
C VAL A 258 4.83 6.16 12.15
N VAL A 259 4.79 4.83 12.15
CA VAL A 259 4.02 4.05 11.17
C VAL A 259 2.53 4.40 11.22
N ALA A 260 1.95 4.56 12.41
CA ALA A 260 0.56 4.97 12.55
C ALA A 260 0.25 6.32 11.87
N LEU A 261 1.16 7.29 11.94
CA LEU A 261 0.99 8.57 11.22
C LEU A 261 1.00 8.38 9.70
N VAL A 262 1.85 7.47 9.20
CA VAL A 262 1.88 7.09 7.78
C VAL A 262 0.54 6.47 7.37
N ILE A 263 0.07 5.47 8.12
CA ILE A 263 -1.21 4.79 7.88
C ILE A 263 -2.35 5.82 7.84
N MET A 264 -2.46 6.67 8.86
CA MET A 264 -3.56 7.64 8.92
C MET A 264 -3.54 8.61 7.74
N THR A 265 -2.35 8.96 7.25
CA THR A 265 -2.21 9.83 6.08
C THR A 265 -2.57 9.10 4.78
N GLU A 266 -2.05 7.89 4.59
CA GLU A 266 -2.32 7.04 3.43
C GLU A 266 -3.82 6.77 3.29
N THR A 267 -4.46 6.27 4.34
CA THR A 267 -5.90 6.00 4.34
C THR A 267 -6.70 7.26 4.09
N THR A 268 -6.26 8.42 4.58
CA THR A 268 -6.96 9.67 4.27
C THR A 268 -6.95 9.97 2.77
N GLY A 269 -5.79 9.85 2.12
CA GLY A 269 -5.68 10.01 0.67
C GLY A 269 -6.58 9.04 -0.09
N ASP A 270 -6.57 7.77 0.32
CA ASP A 270 -7.41 6.71 -0.27
C ASP A 270 -8.91 6.96 -0.07
N MET A 271 -9.32 7.40 1.11
CA MET A 271 -10.71 7.76 1.39
C MET A 271 -11.17 8.91 0.49
N ILE A 272 -10.35 9.95 0.33
CA ILE A 272 -10.67 11.08 -0.55
C ILE A 272 -10.76 10.61 -2.00
N ALA A 273 -9.78 9.85 -2.48
CA ALA A 273 -9.75 9.32 -3.84
C ALA A 273 -10.98 8.44 -4.15
N VAL A 274 -11.34 7.53 -3.24
CA VAL A 274 -12.57 6.71 -3.37
C VAL A 274 -13.82 7.59 -3.32
N GLY A 275 -13.84 8.61 -2.46
CA GLY A 275 -14.93 9.59 -2.38
C GLY A 275 -15.17 10.28 -3.73
N GLU A 276 -14.10 10.75 -4.37
CA GLU A 276 -14.15 11.36 -5.71
C GLU A 276 -14.60 10.37 -6.78
N MET A 277 -14.04 9.17 -6.82
CA MET A 277 -14.41 8.12 -7.78
C MET A 277 -15.87 7.67 -7.65
N THR A 278 -16.41 7.70 -6.43
CA THR A 278 -17.77 7.27 -6.11
C THR A 278 -18.79 8.40 -6.12
N GLY A 279 -18.37 9.66 -6.18
CA GLY A 279 -19.22 10.84 -6.07
C GLY A 279 -19.71 11.14 -4.65
N ARG A 280 -19.15 10.48 -3.62
CA ARG A 280 -19.52 10.67 -2.21
C ARG A 280 -18.49 11.54 -1.51
N LYS A 281 -18.86 12.77 -1.13
CA LYS A 281 -17.98 13.68 -0.38
C LYS A 281 -17.55 13.06 0.96
N VAL A 282 -16.24 13.07 1.22
CA VAL A 282 -15.66 12.64 2.51
C VAL A 282 -15.42 13.86 3.37
N GLY A 283 -16.33 14.09 4.32
CA GLY A 283 -16.19 15.18 5.30
C GLY A 283 -15.27 14.79 6.47
N PRO A 284 -14.91 15.76 7.34
CA PRO A 284 -14.04 15.51 8.50
C PRO A 284 -14.55 14.43 9.45
N ARG A 285 -15.88 14.32 9.60
CA ARG A 285 -16.49 13.27 10.43
C ARG A 285 -16.29 11.88 9.83
N ASN A 286 -16.61 11.71 8.54
CA ASN A 286 -16.45 10.42 7.84
C ASN A 286 -14.99 9.99 7.82
N LEU A 287 -14.07 10.95 7.63
CA LEU A 287 -12.65 10.71 7.70
C LEU A 287 -12.24 10.19 9.09
N ALA A 288 -12.65 10.89 10.15
CA ALA A 288 -12.37 10.46 11.52
C ALA A 288 -12.98 9.08 11.82
N ASP A 289 -14.17 8.79 11.31
CA ASP A 289 -14.82 7.49 11.51
C ASP A 289 -14.07 6.37 10.77
N GLY A 290 -13.53 6.63 9.57
CA GLY A 290 -12.64 5.73 8.85
C GLY A 290 -11.32 5.48 9.59
N LEU A 291 -10.64 6.54 10.03
CA LEU A 291 -9.38 6.43 10.78
C LEU A 291 -9.54 5.71 12.13
N ARG A 292 -10.69 5.85 12.79
CA ARG A 292 -11.01 5.05 13.98
C ARG A 292 -11.13 3.57 13.66
N ALA A 293 -11.72 3.22 12.52
CA ALA A 293 -11.83 1.82 12.10
C ALA A 293 -10.47 1.24 11.72
N ASP A 294 -9.58 1.99 11.07
CA ASP A 294 -8.19 1.58 10.84
C ASP A 294 -7.46 1.35 12.18
N GLY A 295 -7.59 2.28 13.13
CA GLY A 295 -6.98 2.15 14.45
C GLY A 295 -7.52 0.94 15.23
N LEU A 296 -8.84 0.71 15.22
CA LEU A 296 -9.45 -0.46 15.84
C LEU A 296 -9.02 -1.76 15.15
N SER A 297 -8.93 -1.76 13.82
CA SER A 297 -8.44 -2.92 13.05
C SER A 297 -6.99 -3.23 13.40
N THR A 298 -6.17 -2.20 13.60
CA THR A 298 -4.78 -2.33 14.07
C THR A 298 -4.70 -2.89 15.49
N VAL A 299 -5.57 -2.45 16.41
CA VAL A 299 -5.69 -3.05 17.75
C VAL A 299 -6.07 -4.53 17.66
N LEU A 300 -7.09 -4.85 16.85
CA LEU A 300 -7.51 -6.23 16.62
C LEU A 300 -6.36 -7.06 16.02
N GLY A 301 -5.55 -6.47 15.15
CA GLY A 301 -4.38 -7.12 14.60
C GLY A 301 -3.40 -7.55 15.69
N GLY A 302 -2.99 -6.64 16.57
CA GLY A 302 -2.11 -7.02 17.68
C GLY A 302 -2.73 -8.02 18.66
N VAL A 303 -4.05 -8.02 18.86
CA VAL A 303 -4.74 -9.01 19.71
C VAL A 303 -4.78 -10.40 19.06
N PHE A 304 -5.06 -10.46 17.76
CA PHE A 304 -5.22 -11.69 16.99
C PHE A 304 -3.95 -12.12 16.23
N ASN A 305 -2.78 -11.63 16.66
CA ASN A 305 -1.46 -12.02 16.18
C ASN A 305 -1.11 -11.59 14.75
N THR A 306 -1.66 -10.48 14.29
CA THR A 306 -1.41 -9.89 12.97
C THR A 306 -0.76 -8.51 13.11
N PHE A 307 -0.80 -7.69 12.06
CA PHE A 307 -0.01 -6.48 11.92
C PHE A 307 -0.91 -5.25 11.69
N PRO A 308 -0.35 -4.02 11.61
CA PRO A 308 -1.15 -2.81 11.41
C PRO A 308 -1.91 -2.79 10.08
N TYR A 309 -3.15 -2.31 10.12
CA TYR A 309 -4.05 -2.24 8.96
C TYR A 309 -4.16 -0.83 8.40
N THR A 310 -4.26 -0.75 7.07
CA THR A 310 -4.48 0.47 6.30
C THR A 310 -5.46 0.21 5.15
N ALA A 311 -5.94 1.28 4.51
CA ALA A 311 -6.63 1.16 3.24
C ALA A 311 -5.71 0.56 2.16
N PHE A 312 -6.23 -0.43 1.43
CA PHE A 312 -5.44 -1.14 0.44
C PHE A 312 -5.52 -0.42 -0.92
N ALA A 313 -4.53 0.44 -1.21
CA ALA A 313 -4.49 1.31 -2.39
C ALA A 313 -4.68 0.58 -3.74
N GLN A 314 -4.20 -0.66 -3.86
CA GLN A 314 -4.41 -1.47 -5.07
C GLN A 314 -5.90 -1.73 -5.34
N ASN A 315 -6.68 -1.93 -4.28
CA ASN A 315 -8.12 -2.15 -4.36
C ASN A 315 -8.88 -0.84 -4.57
N VAL A 316 -8.35 0.30 -4.12
CA VAL A 316 -8.86 1.64 -4.48
C VAL A 316 -8.77 1.85 -5.99
N GLY A 317 -7.61 1.55 -6.58
CA GLY A 317 -7.42 1.59 -8.03
C GLY A 317 -8.39 0.65 -8.78
N LEU A 318 -8.68 -0.52 -8.22
CA LEU A 318 -9.66 -1.47 -8.77
C LEU A 318 -11.06 -0.85 -8.88
N VAL A 319 -11.53 -0.13 -7.86
CA VAL A 319 -12.85 0.56 -7.85
C VAL A 319 -12.93 1.58 -8.99
N GLY A 320 -11.89 2.40 -9.17
CA GLY A 320 -11.86 3.41 -10.25
C GLY A 320 -11.93 2.80 -11.65
N MET A 321 -11.28 1.66 -11.85
CA MET A 321 -11.22 0.98 -13.15
C MET A 321 -12.47 0.14 -13.47
N THR A 322 -13.04 -0.58 -12.49
CA THR A 322 -14.23 -1.43 -12.73
C THR A 322 -15.52 -0.63 -12.70
N ARG A 323 -15.50 0.58 -12.14
CA ARG A 323 -16.68 1.42 -11.87
C ARG A 323 -17.73 0.74 -10.98
N VAL A 324 -17.35 -0.34 -10.27
CA VAL A 324 -18.19 -1.00 -9.28
C VAL A 324 -18.02 -0.25 -7.96
N ARG A 325 -18.92 0.70 -7.70
CA ARG A 325 -18.83 1.65 -6.57
C ARG A 325 -19.47 1.17 -5.27
N SER A 326 -20.17 0.03 -5.30
CA SER A 326 -20.93 -0.47 -4.15
C SER A 326 -20.02 -0.91 -3.01
N ARG A 327 -20.24 -0.37 -1.80
CA ARG A 327 -19.52 -0.79 -0.59
C ARG A 327 -19.85 -2.24 -0.19
N TRP A 328 -21.01 -2.75 -0.61
CA TRP A 328 -21.44 -4.12 -0.30
C TRP A 328 -20.66 -5.17 -1.08
N VAL A 329 -20.12 -4.82 -2.24
CA VAL A 329 -19.20 -5.69 -3.00
C VAL A 329 -17.92 -5.91 -2.20
N VAL A 330 -17.33 -4.83 -1.69
CA VAL A 330 -16.10 -4.91 -0.87
C VAL A 330 -16.40 -5.52 0.51
N ALA A 331 -17.58 -5.27 1.08
CA ALA A 331 -18.01 -5.98 2.29
C ALA A 331 -18.15 -7.49 2.06
N CYS A 332 -18.66 -7.92 0.89
CA CYS A 332 -18.70 -9.34 0.51
C CYS A 332 -17.30 -9.94 0.42
N SER A 333 -16.31 -9.22 -0.10
CA SER A 333 -14.90 -9.62 -0.01
C SER A 333 -14.43 -9.82 1.42
N GLY A 334 -14.82 -8.93 2.34
CA GLY A 334 -14.54 -9.08 3.77
C GLY A 334 -15.10 -10.38 4.36
N VAL A 335 -16.33 -10.75 3.98
CA VAL A 335 -16.91 -12.06 4.37
C VAL A 335 -16.09 -13.21 3.79
N ILE A 336 -15.71 -13.14 2.50
CA ILE A 336 -14.89 -14.18 1.87
C ILE A 336 -13.55 -14.32 2.59
N LEU A 337 -12.89 -13.22 2.94
CA LEU A 337 -11.62 -13.22 3.68
C LEU A 337 -11.77 -13.84 5.08
N VAL A 338 -12.84 -13.53 5.80
CA VAL A 338 -13.15 -14.19 7.08
C VAL A 338 -13.26 -15.70 6.89
N LEU A 339 -13.98 -16.16 5.85
CA LEU A 339 -14.10 -17.59 5.56
C LEU A 339 -12.75 -18.22 5.20
N LEU A 340 -11.91 -17.54 4.41
CA LEU A 340 -10.56 -18.03 4.07
C LEU A 340 -9.64 -18.06 5.30
N GLY A 341 -9.75 -17.09 6.21
CA GLY A 341 -9.00 -17.05 7.47
C GLY A 341 -9.38 -18.15 8.45
N LEU A 342 -10.55 -18.78 8.28
CA LEU A 342 -10.98 -19.95 9.06
C LEU A 342 -10.47 -21.28 8.49
N LEU A 343 -9.68 -21.26 7.40
CA LEU A 343 -9.15 -22.44 6.71
C LEU A 343 -7.61 -22.51 6.84
N PRO A 344 -7.06 -23.06 7.95
CA PRO A 344 -5.60 -23.22 8.15
C PRO A 344 -4.88 -23.90 6.99
N LYS A 345 -5.55 -24.84 6.32
CA LYS A 345 -5.06 -25.51 5.10
C LYS A 345 -4.59 -24.53 4.02
N LEU A 346 -5.31 -23.43 3.82
CA LEU A 346 -4.92 -22.41 2.83
C LEU A 346 -3.67 -21.66 3.26
N GLY A 347 -3.54 -21.35 4.56
CA GLY A 347 -2.31 -20.77 5.12
C GLY A 347 -1.11 -21.69 4.91
N ALA A 348 -1.27 -23.00 5.12
CA ALA A 348 -0.22 -23.99 4.90
C ALA A 348 0.20 -24.08 3.43
N ILE A 349 -0.75 -24.06 2.49
CA ILE A 349 -0.46 -24.04 1.04
C ILE A 349 0.35 -22.79 0.68
N VAL A 350 -0.01 -21.63 1.22
CA VAL A 350 0.73 -20.38 0.95
C VAL A 350 2.12 -20.40 1.58
N ALA A 351 2.27 -20.94 2.79
CA ALA A 351 3.57 -21.07 3.45
C ALA A 351 4.51 -22.06 2.72
N ALA A 352 3.96 -23.01 1.96
CA ALA A 352 4.72 -23.94 1.13
C ALA A 352 5.20 -23.35 -0.20
N ILE A 353 4.81 -22.11 -0.54
CA ILE A 353 5.24 -21.46 -1.78
C ILE A 353 6.75 -21.18 -1.71
N PRO A 354 7.56 -21.66 -2.69
CA PRO A 354 8.99 -21.47 -2.67
C PRO A 354 9.38 -19.99 -2.71
N ALA A 355 10.43 -19.63 -1.95
CA ALA A 355 10.92 -18.25 -1.90
C ALA A 355 11.21 -17.65 -3.28
N PRO A 356 11.82 -18.35 -4.27
CA PRO A 356 12.01 -17.78 -5.61
C PRO A 356 10.72 -17.37 -6.33
N VAL A 357 9.62 -18.11 -6.12
CA VAL A 357 8.31 -17.78 -6.68
C VAL A 357 7.79 -16.48 -6.08
N LEU A 358 7.87 -16.35 -4.75
CA LEU A 358 7.56 -15.11 -4.04
C LEU A 358 8.49 -13.95 -4.46
N GLY A 359 9.75 -14.25 -4.80
CA GLY A 359 10.72 -13.27 -5.29
C GLY A 359 10.29 -12.64 -6.62
N GLY A 360 9.94 -13.46 -7.61
CA GLY A 360 9.45 -12.98 -8.91
C GLY A 360 8.18 -12.13 -8.78
N ALA A 361 7.24 -12.56 -7.94
CA ALA A 361 6.04 -11.79 -7.61
C ALA A 361 6.36 -10.50 -6.84
N GLY A 362 7.25 -10.59 -5.85
CA GLY A 362 7.69 -9.51 -4.98
C GLY A 362 8.35 -8.36 -5.72
N LEU A 363 9.17 -8.66 -6.75
CA LEU A 363 9.75 -7.64 -7.62
C LEU A 363 8.68 -6.74 -8.26
N VAL A 364 7.58 -7.34 -8.74
CA VAL A 364 6.46 -6.59 -9.31
C VAL A 364 5.69 -5.84 -8.23
N MET A 365 5.42 -6.47 -7.09
CA MET A 365 4.66 -5.84 -6.00
C MET A 365 5.39 -4.62 -5.43
N PHE A 366 6.62 -4.77 -4.95
CA PHE A 366 7.37 -3.67 -4.33
C PHE A 366 7.81 -2.63 -5.35
N GLY A 367 8.15 -3.04 -6.57
CA GLY A 367 8.41 -2.12 -7.68
C GLY A 367 7.21 -1.22 -8.01
N THR A 368 6.00 -1.79 -8.00
CA THR A 368 4.76 -1.03 -8.22
C THR A 368 4.47 -0.06 -7.06
N VAL A 369 4.78 -0.45 -5.81
CA VAL A 369 4.69 0.45 -4.65
C VAL A 369 5.62 1.66 -4.84
N ALA A 370 6.89 1.43 -5.20
CA ALA A 370 7.83 2.52 -5.47
C ALA A 370 7.35 3.45 -6.61
N ALA A 371 6.85 2.86 -7.71
CA ALA A 371 6.30 3.62 -8.84
C ALA A 371 5.06 4.45 -8.45
N THR A 372 4.24 3.97 -7.51
CA THR A 372 3.07 4.70 -6.98
C THR A 372 3.51 5.92 -6.15
N GLY A 373 4.60 5.80 -5.40
CA GLY A 373 5.25 6.94 -4.73
C GLY A 373 5.69 8.01 -5.73
N LEU A 374 6.39 7.61 -6.80
CA LEU A 374 6.78 8.52 -7.89
C LEU A 374 5.58 9.18 -8.57
N ARG A 375 4.51 8.43 -8.85
CA ARG A 375 3.28 8.97 -9.44
C ARG A 375 2.64 10.04 -8.53
N THR A 376 2.69 9.84 -7.21
CA THR A 376 2.19 10.83 -6.24
C THR A 376 3.07 12.08 -6.25
N LEU A 377 4.40 11.90 -6.24
CA LEU A 377 5.37 13.00 -6.32
C LEU A 377 5.27 13.79 -7.64
N ALA A 378 4.85 13.16 -8.73
CA ALA A 378 4.61 13.85 -10.01
C ALA A 378 3.51 14.93 -9.96
N THR A 379 2.69 14.95 -8.90
CA THR A 379 1.69 16.01 -8.66
C THR A 379 2.26 17.22 -7.90
N VAL A 380 3.50 17.15 -7.44
CA VAL A 380 4.17 18.17 -6.64
C VAL A 380 4.99 19.10 -7.53
N ASP A 381 4.95 20.40 -7.26
CA ASP A 381 5.83 21.37 -7.90
C ASP A 381 7.23 21.36 -7.27
N PHE A 382 8.26 21.24 -8.09
CA PHE A 382 9.68 21.22 -7.69
C PHE A 382 10.44 22.48 -8.12
N ARG A 383 9.80 23.43 -8.80
CA ARG A 383 10.47 24.61 -9.36
C ARG A 383 10.54 25.73 -8.32
N GLY A 384 11.74 26.29 -8.14
CA GLY A 384 11.95 27.47 -7.28
C GLY A 384 11.56 27.28 -5.82
N ASN A 385 11.62 26.05 -5.30
CA ASN A 385 11.25 25.71 -3.92
C ASN A 385 12.16 24.60 -3.35
N HIS A 386 11.96 24.26 -2.08
CA HIS A 386 12.77 23.28 -1.35
C HIS A 386 12.23 21.84 -1.43
N ASN A 387 11.16 21.60 -2.20
CA ASN A 387 10.51 20.29 -2.24
C ASN A 387 11.44 19.20 -2.77
N LEU A 388 12.30 19.50 -3.75
CA LEU A 388 13.25 18.53 -4.29
C LEU A 388 14.26 18.10 -3.23
N THR A 389 14.75 19.06 -2.42
CA THR A 389 15.66 18.79 -1.30
C THR A 389 14.99 17.91 -0.25
N ILE A 390 13.73 18.18 0.09
CA ILE A 390 12.96 17.36 1.03
C ILE A 390 12.92 15.90 0.56
N VAL A 391 12.56 15.66 -0.71
CA VAL A 391 12.52 14.29 -1.27
C VAL A 391 13.92 13.66 -1.24
N ALA A 392 14.93 14.36 -1.79
CA ALA A 392 16.27 13.82 -1.97
C ALA A 392 16.90 13.40 -0.63
N VAL A 393 16.84 14.26 0.39
CA VAL A 393 17.43 13.97 1.70
C VAL A 393 16.64 12.86 2.41
N SER A 394 15.31 12.87 2.34
CA SER A 394 14.50 11.85 2.99
C SER A 394 14.69 10.46 2.40
N VAL A 395 14.79 10.38 1.07
CA VAL A 395 15.12 9.12 0.38
C VAL A 395 16.54 8.67 0.74
N ALA A 396 17.52 9.57 0.73
CA ALA A 396 18.89 9.24 1.10
C ALA A 396 18.97 8.68 2.54
N VAL A 397 18.38 9.38 3.52
CA VAL A 397 18.36 8.94 4.93
C VAL A 397 17.61 7.61 5.08
N GLY A 398 16.48 7.44 4.41
CA GLY A 398 15.74 6.17 4.44
C GLY A 398 16.49 4.99 3.82
N MET A 399 17.41 5.27 2.88
CA MET A 399 18.25 4.24 2.25
C MET A 399 19.53 3.94 3.01
N LEU A 400 19.95 4.77 3.97
CA LEU A 400 21.18 4.54 4.74
C LEU A 400 21.22 3.17 5.43
N PRO A 401 20.22 2.75 6.22
CA PRO A 401 20.24 1.44 6.88
C PRO A 401 20.21 0.25 5.91
N VAL A 402 19.71 0.48 4.69
CA VAL A 402 19.61 -0.54 3.65
C VAL A 402 20.95 -0.70 2.92
N GLY A 403 21.64 0.40 2.64
CA GLY A 403 22.93 0.40 1.95
C GLY A 403 24.13 0.16 2.87
N VAL A 404 24.04 0.61 4.12
CA VAL A 404 25.07 0.46 5.16
C VAL A 404 24.40 0.00 6.46
N PRO A 405 24.13 -1.32 6.60
CA PRO A 405 23.49 -1.86 7.80
C PRO A 405 24.23 -1.54 9.10
N GLU A 406 25.54 -1.34 9.07
CA GLU A 406 26.38 -1.15 10.26
C GLU A 406 26.40 0.31 10.75
N ILE A 407 25.73 1.23 10.04
CA ILE A 407 25.86 2.69 10.25
C ILE A 407 25.50 3.18 11.67
N TYR A 408 24.60 2.47 12.36
CA TYR A 408 24.11 2.86 13.68
C TYR A 408 24.51 1.89 14.80
N GLU A 409 25.46 0.97 14.58
CA GLU A 409 25.82 -0.06 15.58
C GLU A 409 26.32 0.52 16.91
N GLU A 410 27.00 1.67 16.87
CA GLU A 410 27.52 2.37 18.06
C GLU A 410 26.47 3.28 18.73
N PHE A 411 25.27 3.39 18.18
CA PHE A 411 24.21 4.22 18.76
C PHE A 411 23.45 3.45 19.85
N PRO A 412 22.76 4.15 20.78
CA PRO A 412 21.92 3.48 21.77
C PRO A 412 20.80 2.65 21.13
N ASP A 413 20.42 1.54 21.77
CA ASP A 413 19.40 0.59 21.26
C ASP A 413 18.10 1.27 20.82
N TRP A 414 17.59 2.23 21.60
CA TRP A 414 16.37 2.96 21.27
C TRP A 414 16.46 3.72 19.94
N PHE A 415 17.66 4.24 19.62
CA PHE A 415 17.91 4.95 18.38
C PHE A 415 18.00 3.96 17.23
N GLN A 416 18.66 2.82 17.44
CA GLN A 416 18.74 1.74 16.45
C GLN A 416 17.35 1.26 16.06
N THR A 417 16.48 0.91 17.03
CA THR A 417 15.12 0.41 16.76
C THR A 417 14.26 1.37 15.91
N VAL A 418 14.51 2.68 15.99
CA VAL A 418 13.76 3.68 15.21
C VAL A 418 14.46 4.01 13.89
N MET A 419 15.76 4.29 13.92
CA MET A 419 16.50 4.85 12.78
C MET A 419 17.11 3.78 11.86
N HIS A 420 17.30 2.56 12.35
CA HIS A 420 17.72 1.43 11.51
C HIS A 420 16.58 0.90 10.63
N SER A 421 15.33 1.25 10.96
CA SER A 421 14.22 1.14 10.01
C SER A 421 14.31 2.25 8.97
N GLY A 422 14.70 1.90 7.74
CA GLY A 422 14.77 2.86 6.62
C GLY A 422 13.45 3.59 6.36
N ILE A 423 12.32 2.91 6.56
CA ILE A 423 10.98 3.52 6.43
C ILE A 423 10.75 4.57 7.52
N SER A 424 11.07 4.25 8.78
CA SER A 424 10.90 5.17 9.91
C SER A 424 11.83 6.37 9.79
N ALA A 425 13.12 6.14 9.51
CA ALA A 425 14.12 7.20 9.35
C ALA A 425 13.77 8.16 8.22
N GLY A 426 13.37 7.62 7.06
CA GLY A 426 12.97 8.42 5.92
C GLY A 426 11.67 9.19 6.16
N CYS A 427 10.70 8.60 6.85
CA CYS A 427 9.44 9.27 7.22
C CYS A 427 9.67 10.43 8.20
N LEU A 428 10.43 10.20 9.28
CA LEU A 428 10.79 11.25 10.24
C LEU A 428 11.53 12.40 9.55
N THR A 429 12.45 12.08 8.64
CA THR A 429 13.19 13.07 7.86
C THR A 429 12.25 13.88 6.95
N ALA A 430 11.34 13.22 6.22
CA ALA A 430 10.39 13.90 5.34
C ALA A 430 9.47 14.85 6.11
N ILE A 431 8.96 14.41 7.26
CA ILE A 431 8.11 15.23 8.13
C ILE A 431 8.92 16.41 8.68
N ALA A 432 10.10 16.17 9.23
CA ALA A 432 10.94 17.21 9.83
C ALA A 432 11.36 18.28 8.80
N LEU A 433 11.79 17.87 7.62
CA LEU A 433 12.20 18.80 6.56
C LEU A 433 11.00 19.55 5.97
N ASN A 434 9.84 18.90 5.83
CA ASN A 434 8.62 19.59 5.40
C ASN A 434 8.21 20.66 6.42
N LEU A 435 8.26 20.35 7.71
CA LEU A 435 8.00 21.34 8.77
C LEU A 435 9.01 22.50 8.72
N LEU A 436 10.29 22.19 8.50
CA LEU A 436 11.37 23.18 8.44
C LEU A 436 11.24 24.15 7.27
N PHE A 437 10.99 23.64 6.06
CA PHE A 437 11.02 24.47 4.85
C PHE A 437 9.66 25.05 4.46
N ASN A 438 8.55 24.38 4.80
CA ASN A 438 7.22 24.76 4.32
C ASN A 438 6.30 25.32 5.43
N HIS A 439 6.58 25.08 6.71
CA HIS A 439 5.71 25.53 7.81
C HIS A 439 6.36 26.53 8.78
N LEU A 440 7.69 26.48 8.94
CA LEU A 440 8.43 27.45 9.74
C LEU A 440 8.62 28.76 8.94
N PRO A 441 8.50 29.95 9.57
CA PRO A 441 8.75 31.22 8.89
C PRO A 441 10.22 31.33 8.47
N GLY A 442 10.51 31.02 7.21
CA GLY A 442 11.80 31.28 6.58
C GLY A 442 11.93 32.75 6.19
N ARG A 443 13.18 33.25 6.15
CA ARG A 443 13.52 34.53 5.53
C ARG A 443 12.99 34.46 4.09
N LYS A 444 11.96 35.26 3.77
CA LYS A 444 11.47 35.40 2.39
C LYS A 444 12.69 35.69 1.53
N ASP A 445 13.07 34.74 0.67
CA ASP A 445 14.01 35.04 -0.39
C ASP A 445 13.41 36.23 -1.14
N ALA A 446 14.16 37.33 -1.15
CA ALA A 446 13.78 38.51 -1.88
C ALA A 446 13.44 38.06 -3.31
N PRO A 447 12.34 38.53 -3.91
CA PRO A 447 12.09 38.27 -5.32
C PRO A 447 13.37 38.65 -6.06
N ALA A 448 13.85 37.76 -6.92
CA ALA A 448 15.02 38.02 -7.75
C ALA A 448 14.74 39.26 -8.62
N GLU A 449 15.04 40.44 -8.09
CA GLU A 449 15.19 41.69 -8.82
C GLU A 449 16.45 41.52 -9.68
N GLY A 450 16.25 41.04 -10.90
CA GLY A 450 17.35 40.77 -11.81
C GLY A 450 16.92 40.27 -13.18
N ALA A 451 15.75 40.68 -13.69
CA ALA A 451 15.38 40.46 -15.08
C ALA A 451 14.48 41.58 -15.66
N ALA A 452 14.59 42.80 -15.11
CA ALA A 452 13.97 44.00 -15.67
C ALA A 452 15.08 45.05 -15.87
N GLY A 453 15.87 44.88 -16.92
CA GLY A 453 17.01 45.75 -17.19
C GLY A 453 17.82 45.35 -18.41
N ALA A 454 17.16 44.97 -19.50
CA ALA A 454 17.80 44.88 -20.83
C ALA A 454 16.72 44.89 -21.93
N SER A 455 15.94 45.97 -22.01
CA SER A 455 15.15 46.31 -23.18
C SER A 455 15.51 47.73 -23.63
N ASP A 456 16.73 47.90 -24.12
CA ASP A 456 17.05 48.80 -25.23
C ASP A 456 18.55 48.79 -25.51
N ALA A 457 18.95 47.99 -26.51
CA ALA A 457 20.12 48.25 -27.35
C ALA A 457 20.14 47.29 -28.55
N GLY A 458 19.77 47.81 -29.72
CA GLY A 458 20.50 47.58 -30.96
C GLY A 458 20.46 46.18 -31.61
N SER A 459 19.82 46.14 -32.78
CA SER A 459 19.98 45.15 -33.85
C SER A 459 21.38 44.55 -34.03
N ALA A 460 21.47 43.23 -34.16
CA ALA A 460 22.16 42.51 -35.26
C ALA A 460 22.32 41.00 -34.97
N VAL A 461 21.78 40.18 -35.87
CA VAL A 461 22.32 38.89 -36.37
C VAL A 461 22.40 37.68 -35.43
N GLY A 462 21.72 36.59 -35.83
CA GLY A 462 22.09 35.22 -35.50
C GLY A 462 20.92 34.24 -35.35
N GLU A 463 20.43 33.66 -36.44
CA GLU A 463 19.56 32.47 -36.39
C GLU A 463 20.30 31.28 -35.74
N PRO A 464 19.64 30.45 -34.91
CA PRO A 464 20.22 29.18 -34.46
C PRO A 464 20.15 28.12 -35.57
N PRO A 465 21.11 27.17 -35.65
CA PRO A 465 21.19 26.23 -36.75
C PRO A 465 20.03 25.22 -36.70
N LEU A 466 19.32 25.10 -37.82
CA LEU A 466 18.32 24.06 -38.07
C LEU A 466 19.03 22.71 -38.27
N LEU A 467 18.65 21.71 -37.45
CA LEU A 467 19.02 20.31 -37.66
C LEU A 467 18.39 19.79 -38.97
N PRO A 468 19.15 19.10 -39.84
CA PRO A 468 18.63 18.61 -41.11
C PRO A 468 17.82 17.32 -40.89
N GLY A 469 16.52 17.36 -41.19
CA GLY A 469 15.73 16.15 -41.45
C GLY A 469 14.39 16.03 -40.74
N SER A 470 13.43 16.91 -41.03
CA SER A 470 12.00 16.57 -40.92
C SER A 470 11.13 17.58 -41.69
N ARG A 471 11.23 17.56 -43.02
CA ARG A 471 10.23 18.18 -43.92
C ARG A 471 9.52 17.06 -44.67
N VAL A 472 8.52 16.46 -44.05
CA VAL A 472 7.46 15.72 -44.75
C VAL A 472 6.15 15.89 -43.97
N GLU A 473 5.24 16.63 -44.60
CA GLU A 473 3.77 16.54 -44.52
C GLU A 473 3.03 16.89 -43.21
N ASN A 474 2.66 18.17 -43.10
CA ASN A 474 1.33 18.58 -42.64
C ASN A 474 0.74 19.50 -43.70
N ALA A 475 0.13 18.90 -44.73
CA ALA A 475 -0.58 19.60 -45.79
C ALA A 475 -1.83 18.83 -46.20
N VAL A 476 -2.67 18.43 -45.25
CA VAL A 476 -4.05 17.95 -45.53
C VAL A 476 -4.97 18.33 -44.37
N GLU A 477 -5.15 19.63 -44.11
CA GLU A 477 -6.28 20.09 -43.28
C GLU A 477 -6.61 21.56 -43.60
N LYS A 478 -6.98 21.85 -44.85
CA LYS A 478 -7.68 23.10 -45.25
C LYS A 478 -8.20 23.07 -46.70
N ALA A 479 -8.94 22.02 -47.05
CA ALA A 479 -9.70 21.99 -48.29
C ALA A 479 -10.95 21.11 -48.09
N GLY A 480 -11.98 21.67 -47.45
CA GLY A 480 -13.20 20.92 -47.17
C GLY A 480 -14.30 21.71 -46.45
N GLU A 481 -14.41 23.01 -46.68
CA GLU A 481 -15.56 23.80 -46.20
C GLU A 481 -15.71 25.04 -47.10
N GLU A 482 -16.19 24.81 -48.33
CA GLU A 482 -16.89 25.81 -49.17
C GLU A 482 -17.38 25.12 -50.46
N ARG A 483 -18.56 24.48 -50.37
CA ARG A 483 -19.59 24.30 -51.44
C ARG A 483 -20.56 23.19 -51.05
N GLY A 484 -21.80 23.58 -50.75
CA GLY A 484 -22.94 22.71 -50.45
C GLY A 484 -24.08 23.51 -49.85
#